data_AF-A0A3A4NDZ0-F1
#
_entry.id   AF-A0A3A4NDZ0-F1
#
_cell.length_a   1.000
_cell.length_b   1.000
_cell.length_c   1.000
_cell.angle_alpha   90.00
_cell.angle_beta   90.00
_cell.angle_gamma   90.00
#
_symmetry.space_group_name_H-M   'P 1'
#
loop_
_entity.id
_entity.type
_entity.pdbx_description
1 polymer ?
#
loop_
_entity_poly.entity_id
_entity_poly.type
_entity_poly.pdbx_seq_one_letter_code
_entity_poly.pdbx_strand_id
1 'polypeptide(L)'
;MKPQPLEKHEWKWIERFDRGIPPGDGADEKNAFQAYRRIREELRALEVPLVDPHSMIPRLHERLISGSGFFHRWDRWMDRIPAPVFAAVCALLWLAGGISLYSMVSPRLYGHAESVSHAIFQPVGSNESTSLPFLWNYRLRQGCFVTTPPGVTANLTLADGSIVTCSPETQFSINFARDRLVGLRSGSLSVHAASLPGSTFAVATPLGRVEVTGTVFHIKIKRANVLTNEES
;
A
#
# COMPACT_ATOMS: atom_id res chain seq x y z
N MET A 1 -26.98 -14.05 11.25
CA MET A 1 -26.34 -15.17 10.53
C MET A 1 -24.84 -14.90 10.47
N LYS A 2 -24.01 -15.73 11.11
CA LYS A 2 -22.56 -15.65 10.89
C LYS A 2 -22.27 -16.32 9.53
N PRO A 3 -21.55 -15.68 8.61
CA PRO A 3 -21.12 -16.37 7.39
C PRO A 3 -20.25 -17.56 7.81
N GLN A 4 -20.59 -18.76 7.32
CA GLN A 4 -19.70 -19.89 7.51
C GLN A 4 -18.40 -19.61 6.74
N PRO A 5 -17.24 -19.94 7.32
CA PRO A 5 -15.97 -19.77 6.63
C PRO A 5 -15.97 -20.65 5.38
N LEU A 6 -15.77 -20.02 4.21
CA LEU A 6 -15.56 -20.72 2.94
C LEU A 6 -14.47 -21.77 3.13
N GLU A 7 -14.73 -22.99 2.71
CA GLU A 7 -13.75 -24.04 2.84
C GLU A 7 -12.55 -23.75 1.92
N LYS A 8 -11.35 -24.17 2.33
CA LYS A 8 -10.09 -23.92 1.60
C LYS A 8 -10.13 -24.38 0.14
N HIS A 9 -11.03 -25.31 -0.20
CA HIS A 9 -11.20 -25.82 -1.56
C HIS A 9 -11.97 -24.85 -2.47
N GLU A 10 -12.94 -24.10 -1.96
CA GLU A 10 -13.75 -23.14 -2.73
C GLU A 10 -12.91 -21.95 -3.20
N TRP A 11 -11.98 -21.49 -2.36
CA TRP A 11 -11.03 -20.43 -2.73
C TRP A 11 -10.20 -20.77 -3.97
N LYS A 12 -9.81 -22.05 -4.12
CA LYS A 12 -9.06 -22.51 -5.30
C LYS A 12 -9.93 -22.47 -6.57
N TRP A 13 -11.23 -22.72 -6.46
CA TRP A 13 -12.15 -22.66 -7.60
C TRP A 13 -12.36 -21.22 -8.07
N ILE A 14 -12.53 -20.28 -7.13
CA ILE A 14 -12.65 -18.85 -7.43
C ILE A 14 -11.39 -18.37 -8.18
N GLU A 15 -10.20 -18.66 -7.66
CA GLU A 15 -8.94 -18.24 -8.28
C GLU A 15 -8.77 -18.82 -9.69
N ARG A 16 -9.17 -20.09 -9.91
CA ARG A 16 -9.13 -20.71 -11.24
C ARG A 16 -10.15 -20.09 -12.19
N PHE A 17 -11.36 -19.81 -11.72
CA PHE A 17 -12.41 -19.16 -12.50
C PHE A 17 -11.99 -17.76 -12.96
N ASP A 18 -11.38 -16.96 -12.09
CA ASP A 18 -10.88 -15.62 -12.42
C ASP A 18 -9.76 -15.64 -13.46
N ARG A 19 -8.93 -16.70 -13.45
CA ARG A 19 -7.88 -16.95 -14.46
C ARG A 19 -8.41 -17.50 -15.78
N GLY A 20 -9.72 -17.79 -15.89
CA GLY A 20 -10.32 -18.35 -17.10
C GLY A 20 -9.99 -19.82 -17.36
N ILE A 21 -9.50 -20.55 -16.36
CA ILE A 21 -9.17 -21.98 -16.48
C ILE A 21 -10.49 -22.77 -16.48
N PRO A 22 -10.72 -23.72 -17.40
CA PRO A 22 -11.94 -24.53 -17.39
C PRO A 22 -12.06 -25.37 -16.11
N PRO A 23 -13.30 -25.72 -15.67
CA PRO A 23 -13.49 -26.58 -14.52
C PRO A 23 -12.92 -27.97 -14.79
N GLY A 24 -12.45 -28.65 -13.74
CA GLY A 24 -12.08 -30.07 -13.79
C GLY A 24 -13.29 -30.99 -13.96
N ASP A 25 -13.07 -32.31 -13.87
CA ASP A 25 -14.12 -33.30 -14.12
C ASP A 25 -15.13 -33.49 -12.99
N GLY A 26 -14.84 -32.99 -11.79
CA GLY A 26 -15.71 -33.09 -10.62
C GLY A 26 -17.05 -32.38 -10.80
N ALA A 27 -18.14 -33.03 -10.40
CA ALA A 27 -19.50 -32.48 -10.49
C ALA A 27 -19.67 -31.20 -9.65
N ASP A 28 -19.10 -31.17 -8.44
CA ASP A 28 -19.20 -30.02 -7.53
C ASP A 28 -18.50 -28.77 -8.10
N GLU A 29 -17.32 -28.97 -8.69
CA GLU A 29 -16.57 -27.89 -9.33
C GLU A 29 -17.32 -27.34 -10.56
N LYS A 30 -17.90 -28.22 -11.38
CA LYS A 30 -18.71 -27.80 -12.54
C LYS A 30 -19.93 -26.97 -12.10
N ASN A 31 -20.60 -27.36 -11.03
CA ASN A 31 -21.73 -26.62 -10.46
C ASN A 31 -21.30 -25.25 -9.92
N ALA A 32 -20.19 -25.18 -9.19
CA ALA A 32 -19.64 -23.91 -8.70
C ALA A 32 -19.28 -22.96 -9.85
N PHE A 33 -18.63 -23.47 -10.90
CA PHE A 33 -18.28 -22.68 -12.08
C PHE A 33 -19.52 -22.16 -12.83
N GLN A 34 -20.59 -22.96 -12.94
CA GLN A 34 -21.85 -22.50 -13.53
C GLN A 34 -22.50 -21.39 -12.69
N ALA A 35 -22.50 -21.53 -11.36
CA ALA A 35 -22.99 -20.49 -10.46
C ALA A 35 -22.21 -19.17 -10.62
N TYR A 36 -20.87 -19.25 -10.70
CA TYR A 36 -20.02 -18.07 -10.91
C TYR A 36 -20.26 -17.41 -12.27
N ARG A 37 -20.46 -18.19 -13.35
CA ARG A 37 -20.83 -17.62 -14.66
C ARG A 37 -22.15 -16.86 -14.59
N ARG A 38 -23.19 -17.46 -14.00
CA ARG A 38 -24.49 -16.81 -13.86
C ARG A 38 -24.38 -15.50 -13.08
N ILE A 39 -23.71 -15.51 -11.93
CA ILE A 39 -23.51 -14.30 -11.12
C ILE A 39 -22.74 -13.23 -11.91
N ARG A 40 -21.68 -13.62 -12.63
CA ARG A 40 -20.88 -12.69 -13.44
C ARG A 40 -21.69 -12.09 -14.59
N GLU A 41 -22.55 -12.88 -15.23
CA GLU A 41 -23.44 -12.42 -16.30
C GLU A 41 -24.51 -11.47 -15.75
N GLU A 42 -25.14 -11.79 -14.62
CA GLU A 42 -26.09 -10.92 -13.93
C GLU A 42 -25.45 -9.59 -13.49
N LEU A 43 -24.23 -9.64 -12.92
CA LEU A 43 -23.48 -8.44 -12.53
C LEU A 43 -23.04 -7.60 -13.73
N ARG A 44 -22.81 -8.20 -14.90
CA ARG A 44 -22.51 -7.48 -16.15
C ARG A 44 -23.76 -6.88 -16.79
N ALA A 45 -24.91 -7.52 -16.61
CA ALA A 45 -26.20 -7.02 -17.09
C ALA A 45 -26.73 -5.86 -16.25
N LEU A 46 -26.29 -5.75 -14.98
CA LEU A 46 -26.51 -4.56 -14.17
C LEU A 46 -25.73 -3.38 -14.75
N GLU A 47 -26.44 -2.45 -15.39
CA GLU A 47 -25.87 -1.15 -15.72
C GLU A 47 -25.38 -0.49 -14.42
N VAL A 48 -24.08 -0.20 -14.35
CA VAL A 48 -23.53 0.58 -13.25
C VAL A 48 -24.20 1.95 -13.35
N PRO A 49 -25.06 2.35 -12.40
CA PRO A 49 -25.72 3.65 -12.50
C PRO A 49 -24.63 4.71 -12.57
N LEU A 50 -24.76 5.67 -13.50
CA LEU A 50 -23.86 6.82 -13.51
C LEU A 50 -24.03 7.55 -12.19
N VAL A 51 -23.06 7.36 -11.31
CA VAL A 51 -23.05 8.00 -10.00
C VAL A 51 -22.52 9.41 -10.23
N ASP A 52 -23.41 10.40 -10.20
CA ASP A 52 -23.01 11.80 -10.19
C ASP A 52 -22.28 12.12 -8.87
N PRO A 53 -20.96 12.39 -8.90
CA PRO A 53 -20.16 12.63 -7.70
C PRO A 53 -20.69 13.82 -6.88
N HIS A 54 -21.27 14.82 -7.57
CA HIS A 54 -21.75 16.04 -6.94
C HIS A 54 -23.03 15.83 -6.15
N SER A 55 -23.91 14.93 -6.59
CA SER A 55 -25.10 14.52 -5.83
C SER A 55 -24.78 13.55 -4.67
N MET A 56 -23.64 12.87 -4.72
CA MET A 56 -23.30 11.81 -3.76
C MET A 56 -22.81 12.37 -2.42
N ILE A 57 -21.99 13.42 -2.44
CA ILE A 57 -21.45 14.07 -1.23
C ILE A 57 -22.58 14.57 -0.30
N PRO A 58 -23.57 15.34 -0.75
CA PRO A 58 -24.64 15.82 0.12
C PRO A 58 -25.51 14.67 0.65
N ARG A 59 -25.77 13.63 -0.15
CA ARG A 59 -26.53 12.44 0.31
C ARG A 59 -25.76 11.60 1.33
N LEU A 60 -24.44 11.49 1.19
CA LEU A 60 -23.59 10.83 2.18
C LEU A 60 -23.53 11.63 3.48
N HIS A 61 -23.39 12.95 3.38
CA HIS A 61 -23.41 13.85 4.52
C HIS A 61 -24.76 13.82 5.24
N GLU A 62 -25.86 13.87 4.49
CA GLU A 62 -27.23 13.76 5.02
C GLU A 62 -27.47 12.39 5.69
N ARG A 63 -26.95 11.28 5.15
CA ARG A 63 -27.04 9.96 5.78
C ARG A 63 -26.12 9.78 6.98
N LEU A 64 -24.93 10.37 6.98
CA LEU A 64 -24.03 10.35 8.14
C LEU A 64 -24.61 11.16 9.30
N ILE A 65 -25.29 12.27 9.00
CA ILE A 65 -25.91 13.14 10.00
C ILE A 65 -27.29 12.61 10.43
N SER A 66 -28.11 12.11 9.51
CA SER A 66 -29.43 11.52 9.84
C SER A 66 -29.35 10.10 10.40
N GLY A 67 -28.27 9.37 10.12
CA GLY A 67 -27.91 8.09 10.76
C GLY A 67 -27.50 8.23 12.23
N SER A 68 -27.55 9.43 12.80
CA SER A 68 -27.32 9.74 14.22
C SER A 68 -28.39 9.20 15.17
N GLY A 69 -29.33 8.37 14.69
CA GLY A 69 -30.17 7.54 15.55
C GLY A 69 -29.36 6.68 16.53
N PHE A 70 -28.09 6.39 16.21
CA PHE A 70 -27.13 5.80 17.14
C PHE A 70 -26.87 6.70 18.37
N PHE A 71 -26.65 8.00 18.19
CA PHE A 71 -26.40 8.95 19.28
C PHE A 71 -27.63 9.12 20.18
N HIS A 72 -28.84 9.22 19.61
CA HIS A 72 -30.07 9.29 20.42
C HIS A 72 -30.41 7.99 21.18
N ARG A 73 -29.99 6.83 20.65
CA ARG A 73 -30.15 5.55 21.34
C ARG A 73 -29.06 5.33 22.40
N TRP A 74 -27.87 5.89 22.16
CA TRP A 74 -26.75 5.92 23.09
C TRP A 74 -27.03 6.81 24.30
N ASP A 75 -27.66 7.97 24.11
CA ASP A 75 -27.96 8.94 25.17
C ASP A 75 -28.85 8.33 26.27
N ARG A 76 -29.94 7.67 25.87
CA ARG A 76 -30.82 6.94 26.80
C ARG A 76 -30.17 5.74 27.51
N TRP A 77 -29.10 5.20 26.95
CA TRP A 77 -28.35 4.11 27.58
C TRP A 77 -27.33 4.64 28.60
N MET A 78 -26.75 5.83 28.34
CA MET A 78 -25.80 6.49 29.24
C MET A 78 -26.45 6.89 30.58
N ASP A 79 -27.72 7.28 30.58
CA ASP A 79 -28.47 7.63 31.81
C ASP A 79 -28.57 6.49 32.83
N ARG A 80 -28.36 5.24 32.42
CA ARG A 80 -28.41 4.07 33.31
C ARG A 80 -27.05 3.72 33.94
N ILE A 81 -25.97 4.37 33.50
CA ILE A 81 -24.63 4.07 33.99
C ILE A 81 -24.36 4.99 35.19
N PRO A 82 -24.02 4.44 36.37
CA PRO A 82 -23.67 5.26 37.52
C PRO A 82 -22.45 6.12 37.20
N ALA A 83 -22.50 7.41 37.57
CA ALA A 83 -21.46 8.41 37.33
C ALA A 83 -20.00 7.93 37.52
N PRO A 84 -19.63 7.17 38.58
CA PRO A 84 -18.26 6.70 38.75
C PRO A 84 -17.80 5.71 37.66
N VAL A 85 -18.70 4.87 37.15
CA VAL A 85 -18.37 3.90 36.08
C VAL A 85 -18.16 4.64 34.76
N PHE A 86 -18.99 5.65 34.47
CA PHE A 86 -18.82 6.49 33.29
C PHE A 86 -17.47 7.21 33.29
N ALA A 87 -17.10 7.83 34.41
CA ALA A 87 -15.81 8.50 34.57
C ALA A 87 -14.62 7.55 34.33
N ALA A 88 -14.70 6.32 34.85
CA ALA A 88 -13.66 5.30 34.64
C ALA A 88 -13.54 4.87 33.17
N VAL A 89 -14.65 4.69 32.46
CA VAL A 89 -14.65 4.34 31.02
C VAL A 89 -14.10 5.50 30.19
N CYS A 90 -14.50 6.74 30.48
CA CYS A 90 -13.94 7.92 29.82
C CYS A 90 -12.43 8.04 30.05
N ALA A 91 -11.95 7.82 31.28
CA ALA A 91 -10.52 7.83 31.59
C ALA A 91 -9.75 6.75 30.83
N LEU A 92 -10.31 5.54 30.71
CA LEU A 92 -9.72 4.45 29.93
C LEU A 92 -9.70 4.77 28.42
N LEU A 93 -10.77 5.35 27.88
CA LEU A 93 -10.81 5.77 26.48
C LEU A 93 -9.85 6.93 26.21
N TRP A 94 -9.68 7.85 27.16
CA TRP A 94 -8.68 8.92 27.06
C TRP A 94 -7.26 8.39 27.13
N LEU A 95 -6.99 7.40 27.98
CA LEU A 95 -5.70 6.72 28.05
C LEU A 95 -5.42 5.92 26.77
N ALA A 96 -6.38 5.13 26.29
CA ALA A 96 -6.23 4.34 25.07
C ALA A 96 -6.11 5.24 23.82
N GLY A 97 -6.94 6.27 23.73
CA GLY A 97 -6.88 7.28 22.68
C GLY A 97 -5.60 8.09 22.76
N GLY A 98 -5.15 8.45 23.97
CA GLY A 98 -3.88 9.12 24.23
C GLY A 98 -2.68 8.27 23.84
N ILE A 99 -2.66 6.97 24.17
CA ILE A 99 -1.61 6.03 23.77
C ILE A 99 -1.62 5.81 22.25
N SER A 100 -2.80 5.70 21.64
CA SER A 100 -2.95 5.54 20.18
C SER A 100 -2.50 6.80 19.42
N LEU A 101 -2.91 7.98 19.90
CA LEU A 101 -2.47 9.26 19.34
C LEU A 101 -0.98 9.47 19.58
N TYR A 102 -0.48 9.11 20.76
CA TYR A 102 0.93 9.18 21.10
C TYR A 102 1.76 8.25 20.22
N SER A 103 1.30 7.04 19.89
CA SER A 103 2.04 6.15 18.98
C SER A 103 2.01 6.65 17.53
N MET A 104 0.93 7.33 17.12
CA MET A 104 0.84 8.01 15.82
C MET A 104 1.72 9.26 15.73
N VAL A 105 1.82 10.04 16.81
CA VAL A 105 2.50 11.34 16.86
C VAL A 105 3.96 11.24 17.35
N SER A 106 4.31 10.14 18.02
CA SER A 106 5.68 9.86 18.49
C SER A 106 6.50 8.91 17.61
N PRO A 107 6.51 9.00 16.26
CA PRO A 107 7.61 8.43 15.48
C PRO A 107 8.97 9.01 15.86
N ARG A 108 9.03 10.09 16.66
CA ARG A 108 10.26 10.78 17.08
C ARG A 108 11.07 10.05 18.16
N LEU A 109 10.49 9.11 18.91
CA LEU A 109 11.21 8.39 19.98
C LEU A 109 11.91 7.12 19.49
N TYR A 110 11.49 6.59 18.35
CA TYR A 110 12.33 5.69 17.56
C TYR A 110 13.15 6.58 16.66
N GLY A 111 14.47 6.55 16.76
CA GLY A 111 15.39 7.37 15.96
C GLY A 111 15.31 7.05 14.46
N HIS A 112 14.16 7.33 13.83
CA HIS A 112 13.98 7.32 12.40
C HIS A 112 14.68 8.57 11.88
N ALA A 113 16.00 8.46 11.70
CA ALA A 113 16.75 9.38 10.88
C ALA A 113 15.96 9.60 9.57
N GLU A 114 15.70 10.85 9.23
CA GLU A 114 14.93 11.20 8.04
C GLU A 114 15.58 10.54 6.82
N SER A 115 15.01 9.44 6.34
CA SER A 115 15.69 8.59 5.35
C SER A 115 15.83 9.29 4.00
N VAL A 116 14.93 10.23 3.71
CA VAL A 116 14.88 11.02 2.49
C VAL A 116 14.81 12.50 2.89
N SER A 117 15.85 13.26 2.55
CA SER A 117 15.92 14.70 2.82
C SER A 117 15.12 15.49 1.80
N HIS A 118 15.25 15.12 0.52
CA HIS A 118 14.58 15.79 -0.57
C HIS A 118 14.22 14.81 -1.66
N ALA A 119 13.12 15.07 -2.37
CA ALA A 119 12.72 14.21 -3.45
C ALA A 119 11.88 14.97 -4.48
N ILE A 120 12.29 14.82 -5.73
CA ILE A 120 11.77 15.53 -6.88
C ILE A 120 11.20 14.52 -7.85
N PHE A 121 9.96 14.75 -8.27
CA PHE A 121 9.37 14.06 -9.40
C PHE A 121 9.50 14.94 -10.64
N GLN A 122 10.07 14.35 -11.68
CA GLN A 122 10.24 15.00 -12.96
C GLN A 122 9.59 14.14 -14.05
N PRO A 123 8.54 14.64 -14.71
CA PRO A 123 7.99 13.99 -15.90
C PRO A 123 9.06 13.84 -16.99
N VAL A 124 9.05 12.72 -17.68
CA VAL A 124 9.99 12.46 -18.78
C VAL A 124 9.72 13.45 -19.90
N GLY A 125 10.72 14.26 -20.23
CA GLY A 125 10.61 15.29 -21.28
C GLY A 125 10.12 16.65 -20.82
N SER A 126 9.92 16.87 -19.52
CA SER A 126 9.65 18.20 -18.97
C SER A 126 10.73 18.66 -17.99
N ASN A 127 10.84 19.98 -17.81
CA ASN A 127 11.68 20.59 -16.77
C ASN A 127 10.89 20.94 -15.50
N GLU A 128 9.62 20.56 -15.45
CA GLU A 128 8.77 20.81 -14.29
C GLU A 128 9.10 19.80 -13.19
N SER A 129 9.42 20.33 -12.01
CA SER A 129 9.71 19.55 -10.81
C SER A 129 8.55 19.65 -9.83
N THR A 130 7.95 18.52 -9.48
CA THR A 130 6.89 18.45 -8.46
C THR A 130 7.43 17.76 -7.21
N SER A 131 7.03 18.24 -6.03
CA SER A 131 7.40 17.61 -4.76
C SER A 131 6.71 16.25 -4.59
N LEU A 132 7.27 15.40 -3.72
CA LEU A 132 6.67 14.10 -3.40
C LEU A 132 5.24 14.24 -2.90
N PRO A 133 4.32 13.35 -3.34
CA PRO A 133 3.04 13.17 -2.65
C PRO A 133 3.27 12.82 -1.18
N PHE A 134 2.48 13.41 -0.27
CA PHE A 134 2.59 13.19 1.18
C PHE A 134 2.63 11.70 1.56
N LEU A 135 1.77 10.88 0.94
CA LEU A 135 1.67 9.44 1.18
C LEU A 135 2.97 8.69 0.83
N TRP A 136 3.73 9.16 -0.16
CA TRP A 136 5.00 8.55 -0.53
C TRP A 136 6.07 8.76 0.53
N ASN A 137 6.22 9.99 1.01
CA ASN A 137 7.18 10.31 2.06
C ASN A 137 6.90 9.47 3.31
N TYR A 138 5.62 9.37 3.71
CA TYR A 138 5.21 8.50 4.81
C TYR A 138 5.58 7.03 4.59
N ARG A 139 5.25 6.46 3.42
CA ARG A 139 5.58 5.05 3.13
C ARG A 139 7.07 4.77 3.05
N LEU A 140 7.84 5.67 2.45
CA LEU A 140 9.30 5.55 2.38
C LEU A 140 9.94 5.62 3.77
N ARG A 141 9.46 6.51 4.66
CA ARG A 141 9.90 6.55 6.06
C ARG A 141 9.62 5.26 6.83
N GLN A 142 8.60 4.50 6.42
CA GLN A 142 8.26 3.20 7.00
C GLN A 142 9.00 2.02 6.34
N GLY A 143 9.91 2.27 5.39
CA GLY A 143 10.57 1.21 4.62
C GLY A 143 9.62 0.42 3.72
N CYS A 144 8.42 0.95 3.45
CA CYS A 144 7.45 0.33 2.57
C CYS A 144 7.83 0.56 1.10
N PHE A 145 7.44 -0.39 0.24
CA PHE A 145 7.58 -0.22 -1.19
C PHE A 145 6.61 0.84 -1.74
N VAL A 146 7.14 1.66 -2.63
CA VAL A 146 6.41 2.62 -3.47
C VAL A 146 6.76 2.36 -4.93
N THR A 147 5.92 2.83 -5.86
CA THR A 147 6.10 2.58 -7.30
C THR A 147 6.03 3.90 -8.05
N THR A 148 7.11 4.31 -8.73
CA THR A 148 7.12 5.55 -9.53
C THR A 148 6.02 5.55 -10.58
N PRO A 149 5.30 6.68 -10.77
CA PRO A 149 4.27 6.77 -11.79
C PRO A 149 4.83 6.51 -13.21
N PRO A 150 3.99 6.07 -14.15
CA PRO A 150 4.37 5.98 -15.55
C PRO A 150 4.75 7.36 -16.10
N GLY A 151 5.80 7.41 -16.92
CA GLY A 151 6.32 8.66 -17.48
C GLY A 151 6.95 9.62 -16.45
N VAL A 152 7.16 9.22 -15.19
CA VAL A 152 7.77 10.07 -14.16
C VAL A 152 9.06 9.44 -13.62
N THR A 153 10.13 10.22 -13.64
CA THR A 153 11.37 9.90 -12.92
C THR A 153 11.35 10.49 -11.52
N ALA A 154 11.89 9.75 -10.55
CA ALA A 154 12.00 10.23 -9.17
C ALA A 154 13.48 10.36 -8.80
N ASN A 155 13.89 11.55 -8.38
CA ASN A 155 15.23 11.85 -7.88
C ASN A 155 15.14 12.06 -6.37
N LEU A 156 15.77 11.19 -5.59
CA LEU A 156 15.72 11.18 -4.14
C LEU A 156 17.11 11.49 -3.59
N THR A 157 17.20 12.50 -2.73
CA THR A 157 18.40 12.78 -1.94
C THR A 157 18.19 12.24 -0.54
N LEU A 158 19.02 11.28 -0.13
CA LEU A 158 18.97 10.65 1.18
C LEU A 158 19.71 11.51 2.23
N ALA A 159 19.52 11.20 3.51
CA ALA A 159 20.14 11.95 4.61
C ALA A 159 21.66 11.97 4.62
N ASP A 160 22.30 10.97 4.02
CA ASP A 160 23.76 10.92 3.87
C ASP A 160 24.29 11.67 2.63
N GLY A 161 23.40 12.30 1.86
CA GLY A 161 23.73 12.95 0.58
C GLY A 161 23.80 12.01 -0.62
N SER A 162 23.54 10.71 -0.45
CA SER A 162 23.40 9.79 -1.59
C SER A 162 22.20 10.18 -2.44
N ILE A 163 22.32 10.01 -3.76
CA ILE A 163 21.25 10.31 -4.71
C ILE A 163 20.77 9.02 -5.34
N VAL A 164 19.46 8.78 -5.31
CA VAL A 164 18.79 7.64 -5.95
C VAL A 164 17.84 8.17 -7.01
N THR A 165 18.13 7.86 -8.27
CA THR A 165 17.30 8.19 -9.42
C THR A 165 16.56 6.95 -9.88
N CYS A 166 15.24 6.95 -9.75
CA CYS A 166 14.38 5.85 -10.18
C CYS A 166 13.74 6.18 -11.54
N SER A 167 13.79 5.22 -12.46
CA SER A 167 13.06 5.29 -13.73
C SER A 167 11.55 5.20 -13.51
N PRO A 168 10.70 5.51 -14.50
CA PRO A 168 9.27 5.28 -14.41
C PRO A 168 8.94 3.82 -14.09
N GLU A 169 7.80 3.60 -13.43
CA GLU A 169 7.27 2.27 -13.06
C GLU A 169 8.24 1.38 -12.24
N THR A 170 9.17 2.01 -11.53
CA THR A 170 10.15 1.36 -10.65
C THR A 170 9.57 1.22 -9.26
N GLN A 171 9.58 -0.02 -8.74
CA GLN A 171 9.10 -0.33 -7.39
C GLN A 171 10.29 -0.49 -6.44
N PHE A 172 10.36 0.39 -5.44
CA PHE A 172 11.49 0.43 -4.52
C PHE A 172 11.07 0.83 -3.09
N SER A 173 11.94 0.57 -2.12
CA SER A 173 11.83 0.99 -0.73
C SER A 173 13.17 1.53 -0.22
N ILE A 174 13.14 2.35 0.82
CA ILE A 174 14.34 2.89 1.47
C ILE A 174 14.27 2.52 2.94
N ASN A 175 15.28 1.82 3.43
CA ASN A 175 15.49 1.59 4.84
C ASN A 175 16.84 2.22 5.20
N PHE A 176 16.81 3.31 5.95
CA PHE A 176 17.99 4.14 6.23
C PHE A 176 18.26 4.32 7.73
N ALA A 177 17.52 3.61 8.59
CA ALA A 177 17.59 3.81 10.04
C ALA A 177 18.84 3.20 10.68
N ARG A 178 19.31 2.06 10.18
CA ARG A 178 20.51 1.35 10.69
C ARG A 178 21.48 0.98 9.58
N ASP A 179 20.94 0.57 8.45
CA ASP A 179 21.68 0.20 7.25
C ASP A 179 21.33 1.18 6.13
N ARG A 180 22.27 1.49 5.24
CA ARG A 180 22.00 2.32 4.04
C ARG A 180 21.45 1.42 2.93
N LEU A 181 20.19 0.99 3.08
CA LEU A 181 19.60 -0.06 2.24
C LEU A 181 18.47 0.47 1.35
N VAL A 182 18.57 0.23 0.05
CA VAL A 182 17.49 0.43 -0.91
C VAL A 182 16.98 -0.94 -1.38
N GLY A 183 15.69 -1.20 -1.22
CA GLY A 183 15.06 -2.39 -1.81
C GLY A 183 14.58 -2.05 -3.22
N LEU A 184 14.96 -2.82 -4.23
CA LEU A 184 14.46 -2.71 -5.60
C LEU A 184 13.73 -4.00 -5.97
N ARG A 185 12.42 -3.91 -6.21
CA ARG A 185 11.60 -5.08 -6.56
C ARG A 185 11.39 -5.23 -8.07
N SER A 186 11.26 -4.12 -8.79
CA SER A 186 11.12 -4.10 -10.25
C SER A 186 11.55 -2.75 -10.82
N GLY A 187 11.92 -2.71 -12.10
CA GLY A 187 12.29 -1.49 -12.82
C GLY A 187 13.80 -1.24 -12.83
N SER A 188 14.18 0.04 -12.86
CA SER A 188 15.58 0.46 -12.86
C SER A 188 15.83 1.67 -12.00
N LEU A 189 16.99 1.68 -11.34
CA LEU A 189 17.47 2.83 -10.59
C LEU A 189 18.96 3.05 -10.82
N SER A 190 19.38 4.31 -10.70
CA SER A 190 20.77 4.75 -10.62
C SER A 190 21.03 5.24 -9.21
N VAL A 191 22.15 4.84 -8.63
CA VAL A 191 22.57 5.28 -7.29
C VAL A 191 23.90 6.00 -7.43
N HIS A 192 23.97 7.20 -6.86
CA HIS A 192 25.21 7.86 -6.52
C HIS A 192 25.39 7.76 -5.00
N ALA A 193 26.11 6.74 -4.55
CA ALA A 193 26.27 6.46 -3.12
C ALA A 193 27.35 7.39 -2.54
N ALA A 194 27.02 8.13 -1.48
CA ALA A 194 27.99 8.92 -0.74
C ALA A 194 29.07 8.02 -0.12
N SER A 195 30.31 8.49 -0.09
CA SER A 195 31.39 7.78 0.61
C SER A 195 31.31 8.08 2.10
N LEU A 196 31.07 7.06 2.92
CA LEU A 196 31.06 7.18 4.38
C LEU A 196 32.02 6.15 4.98
N PRO A 197 33.00 6.58 5.80
CA PRO A 197 33.92 5.64 6.46
C PRO A 197 33.17 4.63 7.33
N GLY A 198 33.47 3.34 7.15
CA GLY A 198 32.88 2.26 7.95
C GLY A 198 31.42 1.94 7.65
N SER A 199 30.84 2.45 6.56
CA SER A 199 29.44 2.18 6.18
C SER A 199 29.30 1.91 4.69
N THR A 200 28.69 0.79 4.33
CA THR A 200 28.38 0.42 2.94
C THR A 200 26.98 0.89 2.55
N PHE A 201 26.81 1.18 1.25
CA PHE A 201 25.49 1.39 0.64
C PHE A 201 25.06 0.09 -0.02
N ALA A 202 23.86 -0.39 0.27
CA ALA A 202 23.34 -1.64 -0.25
C ALA A 202 22.08 -1.45 -1.08
N VAL A 203 21.99 -2.18 -2.19
CA VAL A 203 20.74 -2.36 -2.94
C VAL A 203 20.34 -3.83 -2.91
N ALA A 204 19.22 -4.14 -2.28
CA ALA A 204 18.64 -5.47 -2.27
C ALA A 204 17.68 -5.64 -3.45
N THR A 205 17.86 -6.72 -4.20
CA THR A 205 16.98 -7.14 -5.30
C THR A 205 16.44 -8.54 -5.03
N PRO A 206 15.42 -9.02 -5.75
CA PRO A 206 14.96 -10.41 -5.63
C PRO A 206 16.04 -11.45 -5.95
N LEU A 207 17.09 -11.05 -6.70
CA LEU A 207 18.17 -11.95 -7.13
C LEU A 207 19.38 -11.94 -6.19
N GLY A 208 19.46 -10.96 -5.28
CA GLY A 208 20.61 -10.79 -4.40
C GLY A 208 20.83 -9.35 -3.96
N ARG A 209 21.91 -9.13 -3.23
CA ARG A 209 22.28 -7.84 -2.65
C ARG A 209 23.58 -7.33 -3.27
N VAL A 210 23.59 -6.07 -3.66
CA VAL A 210 24.78 -5.35 -4.15
C VAL A 210 25.20 -4.38 -3.06
N GLU A 211 26.43 -4.49 -2.57
CA GLU A 211 27.00 -3.60 -1.56
C GLU A 211 28.18 -2.82 -2.16
N VAL A 212 28.20 -1.51 -1.97
CA VAL A 212 29.23 -0.62 -2.51
C VAL A 212 29.67 0.41 -1.48
N THR A 213 30.81 1.04 -1.73
CA THR A 213 31.31 2.17 -0.93
C THR A 213 31.67 3.31 -1.87
N GLY A 214 30.95 4.44 -1.80
CA GLY A 214 31.30 5.66 -2.54
C GLY A 214 31.34 5.48 -4.07
N THR A 215 30.31 4.91 -4.68
CA THR A 215 30.30 4.56 -6.12
C THR A 215 29.02 5.00 -6.80
N VAL A 216 29.10 5.27 -8.11
CA VAL A 216 27.93 5.44 -8.98
C VAL A 216 27.68 4.15 -9.74
N PHE A 217 26.46 3.61 -9.64
CA PHE A 217 26.10 2.37 -10.34
C PHE A 217 24.62 2.36 -10.70
N HIS A 218 24.29 1.56 -11.72
CA HIS A 218 22.94 1.43 -12.23
C HIS A 218 22.48 -0.03 -12.15
N ILE A 219 21.28 -0.25 -11.62
CA ILE A 219 20.66 -1.58 -11.50
C ILE A 219 19.35 -1.58 -12.28
N LYS A 220 19.18 -2.59 -13.13
CA LYS A 220 17.95 -2.83 -13.88
C LYS A 220 17.52 -4.28 -13.71
N ILE A 221 16.32 -4.49 -13.18
CA ILE A 221 15.69 -5.81 -13.12
C ILE A 221 14.95 -6.01 -14.45
N LYS A 222 15.48 -6.89 -15.29
CA LYS A 222 14.75 -7.38 -16.46
C LYS A 222 13.71 -8.37 -15.98
N ARG A 223 12.46 -8.26 -16.45
CA ARG A 223 11.50 -9.37 -16.29
C ARG A 223 12.13 -10.59 -16.96
N ALA A 224 12.18 -11.71 -16.25
CA ALA A 224 12.42 -12.97 -16.91
C ALA A 224 11.28 -13.14 -17.92
N ASN A 225 11.59 -12.99 -19.21
CA ASN A 225 10.68 -13.51 -20.22
C ASN A 225 10.67 -15.01 -19.95
N VAL A 226 9.59 -15.49 -19.33
CA VAL A 226 9.28 -16.91 -19.33
C VAL A 226 9.13 -17.22 -20.81
N LEU A 227 10.19 -17.74 -21.40
CA LEU A 227 10.16 -18.32 -22.73
C LEU A 227 9.19 -19.49 -22.59
N THR A 228 7.92 -19.23 -22.91
CA THR A 228 6.97 -20.29 -23.21
C THR A 228 7.55 -21.01 -24.41
N ASN A 229 8.30 -22.07 -24.13
CA ASN A 229 8.58 -23.11 -25.10
C ASN A 229 7.21 -23.74 -25.44
N GLU A 230 6.55 -23.18 -26.45
CA GLU A 230 5.60 -23.96 -27.25
C GLU A 230 6.44 -24.99 -28.02
N GLU A 231 6.76 -26.09 -27.35
CA GLU A 231 7.19 -27.29 -28.04
C GLU A 231 6.01 -27.83 -28.85
N SER A 232 6.35 -28.10 -30.10
CA SER A 232 5.50 -28.45 -31.23
C SER A 232 5.02 -29.90 -31.18
#